data_AF-A0A847M063-F1
#
_entry.id   AF-A0A847M063-F1
#
_cell.length_a   1.000
_cell.length_b   1.000
_cell.length_c   1.000
_cell.angle_alpha   90.00
_cell.angle_beta   90.00
_cell.angle_gamma   90.00
#
_symmetry.space_group_name_H-M   'P 1'
#
loop_
_entity.id
_entity.type
_entity.pdbx_description
1 polymer ?
#
loop_
_entity_poly.entity_id
_entity_poly.type
_entity_poly.pdbx_seq_one_letter_code
_entity_poly.pdbx_strand_id
1 'polypeptide(L)' 'ATTDSRHYASLCQAVYRFGPLELPPEEVSRIHGHDERISLENFAKGISFYEKLFEQL' A
#
# COMPACT_ATOMS: atom_id res chain seq x y z
N ALA A 1 -8.42 -4.20 8.45
CA ALA A 1 -8.01 -2.78 8.41
C ALA A 1 -9.08 -1.96 7.70
N THR A 2 -9.33 -0.72 8.11
CA THR A 2 -10.24 0.19 7.40
C THR A 2 -9.50 1.50 7.10
N THR A 3 -9.35 1.88 5.83
CA THR A 3 -8.60 3.09 5.41
C THR A 3 -9.52 4.29 5.17
N ASP A 4 -8.95 5.49 5.17
CA ASP A 4 -9.71 6.73 4.93
C ASP A 4 -10.15 6.89 3.47
N SER A 5 -9.59 6.11 2.54
CA SER A 5 -9.99 6.07 1.13
C SER A 5 -11.50 5.91 0.93
N ARG A 6 -12.21 5.29 1.89
CA ARG A 6 -13.68 5.16 1.86
C ARG A 6 -14.41 6.51 1.89
N HIS A 7 -13.86 7.50 2.58
CA HIS A 7 -14.45 8.83 2.74
C HIS A 7 -14.15 9.73 1.53
N TYR A 8 -13.04 9.49 0.85
CA TYR A 8 -12.64 10.22 -0.36
C TYR A 8 -13.23 9.63 -1.65
N ALA A 9 -13.82 8.43 -1.60
CA ALA A 9 -14.35 7.73 -2.76
C ALA A 9 -15.37 8.53 -3.59
N SER A 10 -16.16 9.41 -2.95
CA SER A 10 -17.14 10.26 -3.64
C SER A 10 -16.59 11.64 -4.02
N LEU A 11 -15.41 12.00 -3.53
CA LEU A 11 -14.83 13.35 -3.69
C LEU A 11 -13.69 13.37 -4.72
N CYS A 12 -13.00 12.25 -4.89
CA CYS A 12 -11.79 12.15 -5.72
C CYS A 12 -12.01 11.15 -6.87
N GLN A 13 -11.51 11.49 -8.06
CA GLN A 13 -11.54 10.58 -9.21
C GLN A 13 -10.52 9.44 -9.08
N ALA A 14 -9.37 9.73 -8.45
CA ALA A 14 -8.30 8.77 -8.22
C ALA A 14 -8.29 8.30 -6.76
N VAL A 15 -8.78 7.08 -6.52
CA VAL A 15 -8.81 6.46 -5.18
C VAL A 15 -8.22 5.06 -5.24
N TYR A 16 -7.05 4.90 -4.63
CA TYR A 16 -6.31 3.65 -4.59
C TYR A 16 -6.53 2.95 -3.24
N ARG A 17 -6.84 1.65 -3.27
CA ARG A 17 -7.18 0.82 -2.10
C ARG A 17 -6.32 -0.44 -2.01
N PHE A 18 -5.05 -0.31 -2.40
CA PHE A 18 -4.04 -1.34 -2.29
C PHE A 18 -2.73 -0.68 -1.84
N GLY A 19 -1.84 -1.45 -1.21
CA GLY A 19 -0.45 -1.06 -0.99
C GLY A 19 0.43 -1.81 -1.99
N PRO A 20 1.35 -1.16 -2.71
CA PRO A 20 2.25 -1.80 -3.68
C PRO A 20 3.39 -2.53 -2.97
N LEU A 21 3.04 -3.48 -2.11
CA LEU A 21 3.95 -4.28 -1.31
C LEU A 21 3.86 -5.75 -1.73
N GLU A 22 5.00 -6.41 -1.84
CA GLU A 22 5.09 -7.86 -2.01
C GLU A 22 4.86 -8.54 -0.66
N LEU A 23 3.68 -9.12 -0.43
CA LEU A 23 3.31 -9.68 0.87
C LEU A 23 3.09 -11.19 0.76
N PRO A 24 4.10 -12.03 1.05
CA PRO A 24 3.90 -13.47 1.13
C PRO A 24 3.00 -13.82 2.33
N PRO A 25 2.39 -15.02 2.34
CA PRO A 25 1.38 -15.40 3.35
C PRO A 25 1.82 -15.20 4.81
N GLU A 26 3.08 -15.47 5.11
CA GLU A 26 3.68 -15.27 6.44
C GLU A 26 3.74 -13.80 6.85
N GLU A 27 3.93 -12.87 5.90
CA GLU A 27 3.95 -11.43 6.18
C GLU A 27 2.55 -10.83 6.26
N VAL A 28 1.57 -11.39 5.53
CA VAL A 28 0.16 -10.99 5.68
C VAL A 28 -0.31 -11.16 7.12
N SER A 29 0.12 -12.22 7.80
CA SER A 29 -0.21 -12.46 9.21
C SER A 29 0.36 -11.41 10.18
N ARG A 30 1.37 -10.64 9.75
CA ARG A 30 1.99 -9.58 10.55
C ARG A 30 1.25 -8.25 10.45
N ILE A 31 0.35 -8.07 9.49
CA ILE A 31 -0.42 -6.84 9.36
C ILE A 31 -1.29 -6.67 10.60
N HIS A 32 -1.08 -5.60 11.37
CA HIS A 32 -1.67 -5.39 12.70
C HIS A 32 -1.31 -6.46 13.75
N GLY A 33 -0.25 -7.23 13.50
CA GLY A 33 0.30 -8.23 14.41
C GLY A 33 1.46 -7.67 15.23
N HIS A 34 2.09 -8.52 16.02
CA HIS A 34 3.34 -8.16 16.70
C HIS A 34 4.48 -8.04 15.69
N ASP A 35 5.36 -7.05 15.92
CA ASP A 35 6.61 -6.90 15.14
C ASP A 35 6.34 -6.79 13.63
N GLU A 36 5.31 -6.00 13.28
CA GLU A 36 4.97 -5.64 11.91
C GLU A 36 6.16 -4.93 11.26
N ARG A 37 6.63 -5.49 10.14
CA ARG A 37 7.83 -5.04 9.43
C ARG A 37 7.75 -5.43 7.97
N ILE A 38 8.52 -4.70 7.17
CA ILE A 38 8.75 -4.96 5.75
C ILE A 38 10.26 -4.86 5.46
N SER A 39 10.73 -5.52 4.39
CA SER A 39 12.12 -5.35 3.97
C SER A 39 12.34 -3.96 3.33
N LEU A 40 13.58 -3.46 3.40
CA LEU A 40 13.95 -2.21 2.73
C LEU A 40 13.78 -2.30 1.20
N GLU A 41 13.99 -3.48 0.62
CA GLU A 41 13.74 -3.72 -0.80
C GLU A 41 12.25 -3.55 -1.14
N ASN A 42 11.37 -4.15 -0.35
CA ASN A 42 9.91 -4.06 -0.56
C ASN A 42 9.42 -2.63 -0.38
N PHE A 43 9.97 -1.91 0.60
CA PHE A 43 9.72 -0.48 0.79
C PHE A 43 10.14 0.35 -0.43
N ALA A 44 11.36 0.13 -0.95
CA ALA A 44 11.85 0.83 -2.14
C ALA A 44 11.00 0.54 -3.39
N LYS A 45 10.61 -0.73 -3.60
CA LYS A 45 9.68 -1.11 -4.69
C LYS A 45 8.34 -0.38 -4.57
N GLY A 46 7.81 -0.26 -3.36
CA GLY A 46 6.57 0.48 -3.11
C GLY A 46 6.68 1.96 -3.47
N ILE A 47 7.81 2.61 -3.15
CA ILE A 47 8.08 3.99 -3.57
C ILE A 47 8.09 4.10 -5.09
N SER A 48 8.89 3.26 -5.77
CA SER A 48 9.00 3.28 -7.23
C SER A 48 7.69 2.98 -7.94
N PHE A 49 6.80 2.19 -7.32
CA PHE A 49 5.45 2.00 -7.84
C PHE A 49 4.65 3.30 -7.83
N TYR A 50 4.63 4.02 -6.70
CA TYR A 50 3.88 5.27 -6.60
C TYR A 50 4.46 6.37 -7.51
N GLU A 51 5.78 6.46 -7.64
CA GLU A 51 6.43 7.35 -8.60
C GLU A 51 5.91 7.11 -10.02
N LYS A 52 5.98 5.85 -10.48
CA LYS A 52 5.48 5.47 -11.81
C LYS A 52 3.98 5.66 -11.98
N LEU A 53 3.20 5.40 -10.94
CA LEU A 53 1.77 5.64 -10.95
C LEU A 53 1.50 7.12 -11.20
N PHE A 54 2.15 8.01 -10.46
CA PHE A 54 1.95 9.45 -10.60
C PHE A 54 2.47 10.00 -11.94
N GLU A 55 3.51 9.42 -12.53
CA GLU A 55 3.98 9.77 -13.87
C GLU A 55 2.97 9.40 -14.98
N GLN A 56 2.09 8.44 -14.73
CA GLN A 56 1.13 7.90 -15.71
C GLN A 56 -0.30 8.45 -15.53
N LEU A 57 -0.54 9.30 -14.54
CA LEU A 57 -1.81 9.99 -14.32
C LEU A 57 -1.85 11.32 -15.06
#